data_AF-A0A2H6E9E5-F1
#
_entry.id   AF-A0A2H6E9E5-F1
#
_cell.length_a   1.000
_cell.length_b   1.000
_cell.length_c   1.000
_cell.angle_alpha   90.00
_cell.angle_beta   90.00
_cell.angle_gamma   90.00
#
_symmetry.space_group_name_H-M   'P 1'
#
loop_
_entity.id
_entity.type
_entity.pdbx_description
1 polymer ?
#
loop_
_entity_poly.entity_id
_entity_poly.type
_entity_poly.pdbx_seq_one_letter_code
_entity_poly.pdbx_strand_id
1 'polypeptide(L)'
;MATIKSIFTSSTNIIPKIVELVRDDIGIVSLELERILREYLNNLRTDISAYIEYPYVDKVYRDSYYKYYSTKHYPYSRNCIRVALFEPSFTEDKLNSSEYYDELVKSYLGFFVIRPIPLHYWGRCILKPTAFLNSNFICCLTEISSSIKGFKLNVGAFPHTSQDSETYSCAETTIWEMMEYFGTRYPEYKPILPSRILDTLSRYSYERQVPSGGLTSIQISYVLKAFDFGTKIYDKGVQTEYPNDFKRIVAYYIESGIPIIASIVNPSNYKGHAIILIGREIDIESRIEHIEPTYTITNVNGENLRIIDSADIEKDYVIIDDNHSPYKKAKLDSITNYYSESDSDFRSMELINIIVPLYPKIYSEATQARRTILNILKAFDLPFENEIVIRLFLTSSRSFKSEIIMDDKFDVALNRVIIDIGMPKFVWVCELSDKSLFKDNKSKGLIVLDATDGFSRISLIFILLPNSLLINRDGELIVINISFNNFSYFKNNLKGDWCGWRTK
;
A
#
# COMPACT_ATOMS: atom_id res chain seq x y z
N MET A 1 30.48 -3.36 -30.06
CA MET A 1 29.98 -2.17 -29.33
C MET A 1 28.53 -2.45 -29.01
N ALA A 2 28.06 -2.22 -27.77
CA ALA A 2 26.62 -2.29 -27.51
C ALA A 2 25.92 -1.19 -28.31
N THR A 3 24.90 -1.54 -29.09
CA THR A 3 24.14 -0.55 -29.86
C THR A 3 23.39 0.33 -28.88
N ILE A 4 23.71 1.63 -28.84
CA ILE A 4 22.94 2.60 -28.06
C ILE A 4 21.67 2.88 -28.86
N LYS A 5 20.51 2.59 -28.27
CA LYS A 5 19.19 2.79 -28.89
C LYS A 5 18.32 3.61 -27.94
N SER A 6 17.81 4.74 -28.44
CA SER A 6 16.82 5.59 -27.79
C SER A 6 15.67 5.83 -28.75
N ILE A 7 14.45 5.43 -28.37
CA ILE A 7 13.30 5.42 -29.28
C ILE A 7 12.11 6.07 -28.59
N PHE A 8 11.58 7.14 -29.16
CA PHE A 8 10.28 7.68 -28.77
C PHE A 8 9.18 7.03 -29.62
N THR A 9 8.07 6.62 -29.01
CA THR A 9 7.03 5.86 -29.72
C THR A 9 5.66 5.95 -29.06
N SER A 10 4.62 5.62 -29.81
CA SER A 10 3.24 5.50 -29.31
C SER A 10 3.02 4.18 -28.57
N SER A 11 2.00 4.11 -27.73
CA SER A 11 1.53 2.88 -27.05
C SER A 11 1.52 1.63 -27.94
N THR A 12 0.99 1.75 -29.16
CA THR A 12 0.83 0.65 -30.14
C THR A 12 2.15 0.04 -30.60
N ASN A 13 3.24 0.80 -30.53
CA ASN A 13 4.56 0.42 -31.01
C ASN A 13 5.52 0.02 -29.89
N ILE A 14 5.12 0.13 -28.61
CA ILE A 14 5.94 -0.28 -27.46
C ILE A 14 6.36 -1.75 -27.59
N ILE A 15 5.39 -2.66 -27.79
CA ILE A 15 5.65 -4.10 -27.87
C ILE A 15 6.55 -4.45 -29.05
N PRO A 16 6.24 -4.05 -30.31
CA PRO A 16 7.12 -4.30 -31.45
C PRO A 16 8.56 -3.83 -31.21
N LYS A 17 8.74 -2.64 -30.61
CA LYS A 17 10.06 -2.08 -30.34
C LYS A 17 10.82 -2.81 -29.24
N ILE A 18 10.16 -3.25 -28.18
CA ILE A 18 10.80 -4.10 -27.17
C ILE A 18 11.21 -5.45 -27.79
N VAL A 19 10.36 -6.09 -28.57
CA VAL A 19 10.66 -7.39 -29.21
C VAL A 19 11.86 -7.26 -30.15
N GLU A 20 11.93 -6.19 -30.95
CA GLU A 20 13.08 -5.86 -31.81
C GLU A 20 14.38 -5.74 -30.97
N LEU A 21 14.34 -4.95 -29.89
CA LEU A 21 15.49 -4.76 -29.00
C LEU A 21 15.94 -6.05 -28.30
N VAL A 22 15.00 -6.86 -27.82
CA VAL A 22 15.34 -8.12 -27.14
C VAL A 22 16.02 -9.08 -28.13
N ARG A 23 15.47 -9.17 -29.35
CA ARG A 23 16.00 -10.01 -30.43
C ARG A 23 17.42 -9.64 -30.82
N ASP A 24 17.66 -8.34 -31.01
CA ASP A 24 18.91 -7.85 -31.57
C ASP A 24 20.04 -7.84 -30.53
N ASP A 25 19.73 -7.51 -29.27
CA ASP A 25 20.75 -7.05 -28.32
C ASP A 25 20.77 -7.80 -26.97
N ILE A 26 19.78 -8.66 -26.67
CA ILE A 26 19.64 -9.31 -25.34
C ILE A 26 19.76 -10.84 -25.41
N GLY A 27 19.24 -11.51 -26.44
CA GLY A 27 19.36 -12.97 -26.57
C GLY A 27 18.24 -13.62 -27.38
N ILE A 28 18.09 -14.95 -27.22
CA ILE A 28 17.08 -15.73 -27.95
C ILE A 28 15.68 -15.28 -27.53
N VAL A 29 14.93 -14.73 -28.50
CA VAL A 29 13.51 -14.42 -28.33
C VAL A 29 12.76 -15.73 -28.07
N SER A 30 12.20 -15.88 -26.87
CA SER A 30 11.15 -16.87 -26.68
C SER A 30 9.94 -16.41 -27.49
N LEU A 31 9.30 -17.32 -28.24
CA LEU A 31 7.98 -17.08 -28.87
C LEU A 31 6.97 -16.46 -27.88
N GLU A 32 7.20 -16.69 -26.59
CA GLU A 32 6.42 -16.21 -25.45
C GLU A 32 6.60 -14.73 -25.07
N LEU A 33 7.65 -14.05 -25.52
CA LEU A 33 7.96 -12.68 -25.08
C LEU A 33 6.79 -11.74 -25.37
N GLU A 34 6.24 -11.82 -26.59
CA GLU A 34 5.14 -10.97 -27.00
C GLU A 34 3.88 -11.22 -26.17
N ARG A 35 3.57 -12.49 -25.84
CA ARG A 35 2.44 -12.85 -24.98
C ARG A 35 2.60 -12.22 -23.59
N ILE A 36 3.75 -12.41 -22.96
CA ILE A 36 4.05 -11.85 -21.63
C ILE A 36 3.92 -10.32 -21.64
N LEU A 37 4.50 -9.65 -22.65
CA LEU A 37 4.39 -8.20 -22.77
C LEU A 37 2.93 -7.75 -22.95
N ARG A 38 2.15 -8.45 -23.76
CA ARG A 38 0.73 -8.15 -23.96
C ARG A 38 -0.09 -8.28 -22.68
N GLU A 39 0.12 -9.33 -21.89
CA GLU A 39 -0.59 -9.55 -20.63
C GLU A 39 -0.39 -8.40 -19.64
N TYR A 40 0.81 -7.84 -19.58
CA TYR A 40 1.11 -6.68 -18.75
C TYR A 40 0.57 -5.37 -19.35
N LEU A 41 0.95 -5.09 -20.61
CA LEU A 41 0.73 -3.78 -21.24
C LEU A 41 -0.72 -3.56 -21.68
N ASN A 42 -1.53 -4.60 -21.86
CA ASN A 42 -2.97 -4.45 -22.16
C ASN A 42 -3.76 -3.79 -21.01
N ASN A 43 -3.19 -3.71 -19.80
CA ASN A 43 -3.79 -3.00 -18.67
C ASN A 43 -3.47 -1.49 -18.67
N LEU A 44 -2.55 -1.04 -19.53
CA LEU A 44 -2.20 0.37 -19.67
C LEU A 44 -3.18 1.10 -20.58
N ARG A 45 -3.27 2.41 -20.38
CA ARG A 45 -3.94 3.30 -21.32
C ARG A 45 -3.35 3.19 -22.73
N THR A 46 -4.19 3.39 -23.74
CA THR A 46 -3.79 3.26 -25.15
C THR A 46 -3.38 4.57 -25.80
N ASP A 47 -3.53 5.71 -25.12
CA ASP A 47 -3.20 7.05 -25.63
C ASP A 47 -1.80 7.54 -25.19
N ILE A 48 -1.13 6.81 -24.31
CA ILE A 48 0.18 7.18 -23.76
C ILE A 48 1.32 7.12 -24.78
N SER A 49 2.33 7.95 -24.55
CA SER A 49 3.60 7.96 -25.28
C SER A 49 4.69 7.27 -24.46
N ALA A 50 5.69 6.71 -25.11
CA ALA A 50 6.79 5.99 -24.49
C ALA A 50 8.15 6.41 -25.01
N TYR A 51 9.14 6.42 -24.12
CA TYR A 51 10.55 6.56 -24.44
C TYR A 51 11.31 5.32 -23.98
N ILE A 52 11.94 4.63 -24.92
CA ILE A 52 12.63 3.37 -24.72
C ILE A 52 14.15 3.59 -24.76
N GLU A 53 14.86 3.10 -23.75
CA GLU A 53 16.31 3.24 -23.63
C GLU A 53 17.00 1.88 -23.48
N TYR A 54 18.02 1.65 -24.32
CA TYR A 54 18.95 0.53 -24.22
C TYR A 54 20.37 0.97 -24.60
N PRO A 55 21.42 0.53 -23.89
CA PRO A 55 21.40 -0.29 -22.68
C PRO A 55 21.04 0.51 -21.41
N TYR A 56 20.17 -0.03 -20.56
CA TYR A 56 19.86 0.52 -19.24
C TYR A 56 20.47 -0.32 -18.11
N VAL A 57 21.04 0.35 -17.10
CA VAL A 57 21.58 -0.29 -15.90
C VAL A 57 20.55 -0.22 -14.78
N ASP A 58 19.80 -1.30 -14.60
CA ASP A 58 18.83 -1.43 -13.52
C ASP A 58 19.51 -1.86 -12.22
N LYS A 59 19.39 -1.08 -11.14
CA LYS A 59 20.07 -1.36 -9.85
C LYS A 59 19.68 -2.73 -9.27
N VAL A 60 18.42 -3.15 -9.41
CA VAL A 60 17.89 -4.37 -8.79
C VAL A 60 18.31 -5.58 -9.60
N TYR A 61 18.11 -5.56 -10.92
CA TYR A 61 18.59 -6.63 -11.77
C TYR A 61 20.12 -6.74 -11.75
N ARG A 62 20.85 -5.62 -11.72
CA ARG A 62 22.32 -5.64 -11.70
C ARG A 62 22.87 -6.32 -10.44
N ASP A 63 22.19 -6.16 -9.32
CA ASP A 63 22.52 -6.85 -8.07
C ASP A 63 22.34 -8.38 -8.22
N SER A 64 21.16 -8.83 -8.67
CA SER A 64 20.92 -10.25 -8.98
C SER A 64 21.86 -10.81 -10.04
N TYR A 65 22.23 -10.01 -11.04
CA TYR A 65 23.16 -10.40 -12.08
C TYR A 65 24.50 -10.81 -11.49
N TYR A 66 25.13 -9.95 -10.68
CA TYR A 66 26.43 -10.26 -10.10
C TYR A 66 26.37 -11.27 -8.96
N LYS A 67 25.24 -11.36 -8.24
CA LYS A 67 25.04 -12.37 -7.21
C LYS A 67 24.87 -13.77 -7.79
N TYR A 68 24.29 -13.90 -8.99
CA TYR A 68 23.90 -15.20 -9.54
C TYR A 68 24.16 -15.36 -11.04
N TYR A 69 23.52 -14.56 -11.91
CA TYR A 69 23.52 -14.81 -13.36
C TYR A 69 24.92 -14.73 -14.00
N SER A 70 25.84 -13.95 -13.44
CA SER A 70 27.23 -13.89 -13.90
C SER A 70 28.03 -15.17 -13.67
N THR A 71 27.52 -16.10 -12.85
CA THR A 71 28.15 -17.41 -12.57
C THR A 71 27.64 -18.53 -13.48
N LYS A 72 26.65 -18.24 -14.34
CA LYS A 72 26.04 -19.23 -15.23
C LYS A 72 26.97 -19.55 -16.41
N HIS A 73 26.85 -20.77 -16.93
CA HIS A 73 27.62 -21.22 -18.09
C HIS A 73 27.29 -20.41 -19.35
N TYR A 74 25.99 -20.23 -19.64
CA TYR A 74 25.55 -19.38 -20.75
C TYR A 74 25.52 -17.91 -20.33
N PRO A 75 25.98 -16.99 -21.20
CA PRO A 75 26.04 -15.58 -20.87
C PRO A 75 24.63 -14.97 -20.83
N TYR A 76 24.32 -14.29 -19.73
CA TYR A 76 23.19 -13.36 -19.63
C TYR A 76 23.68 -11.93 -19.90
N SER A 77 22.87 -11.10 -20.56
CA SER A 77 23.17 -9.67 -20.64
C SER A 77 23.06 -9.05 -19.25
N ARG A 78 23.97 -8.13 -18.91
CA ARG A 78 23.89 -7.35 -17.66
C ARG A 78 23.02 -6.09 -17.79
N ASN A 79 22.54 -5.80 -19.01
CA ASN A 79 21.82 -4.57 -19.35
C ASN A 79 20.35 -4.88 -19.64
N CYS A 80 19.48 -3.99 -19.19
CA CYS A 80 18.04 -4.05 -19.37
C CYS A 80 17.58 -3.05 -20.44
N ILE A 81 16.30 -3.11 -20.80
CA ILE A 81 15.59 -2.03 -21.48
C ILE A 81 14.77 -1.28 -20.43
N ARG A 82 14.77 0.06 -20.48
CA ARG A 82 13.82 0.88 -19.70
C ARG A 82 12.82 1.52 -20.63
N VAL A 83 11.55 1.53 -20.22
CA VAL A 83 10.47 2.24 -20.92
C VAL A 83 9.89 3.27 -19.96
N ALA A 84 10.07 4.55 -20.27
CA ALA A 84 9.43 5.66 -19.56
C ALA A 84 8.12 6.03 -20.27
N LEU A 85 7.06 6.27 -19.50
CA LEU A 85 5.73 6.58 -20.02
C LEU A 85 5.36 8.04 -19.75
N PHE A 86 4.65 8.63 -20.71
CA PHE A 86 4.22 10.02 -20.68
C PHE A 86 2.77 10.19 -21.13
N GLU A 87 2.13 11.25 -20.67
CA GLU A 87 0.82 11.69 -21.18
C GLU A 87 0.86 11.96 -22.70
N PRO A 88 -0.28 11.79 -23.41
CA PRO A 88 -0.37 11.87 -24.88
C PRO A 88 0.15 13.19 -25.47
N SER A 89 0.04 14.28 -24.72
CA SER A 89 0.45 15.63 -25.13
C SER A 89 1.98 15.81 -25.23
N PHE A 90 2.75 14.86 -24.71
CA PHE A 90 4.20 14.93 -24.69
C PHE A 90 4.82 14.29 -25.93
N THR A 91 5.73 15.01 -26.59
CA THR A 91 6.35 14.62 -27.88
C THR A 91 7.87 14.52 -27.75
N GLU A 92 8.51 13.84 -28.70
CA GLU A 92 9.96 13.61 -28.70
C GLU A 92 10.79 14.90 -28.65
N ASP A 93 10.38 15.94 -29.39
CA ASP A 93 11.09 17.22 -29.44
C ASP A 93 11.19 17.87 -28.04
N LYS A 94 10.15 17.72 -27.22
CA LYS A 94 10.10 18.26 -25.86
C LYS A 94 11.04 17.53 -24.91
N LEU A 95 11.35 16.26 -25.16
CA LEU A 95 12.27 15.46 -24.35
C LEU A 95 13.73 15.89 -24.53
N ASN A 96 14.05 16.75 -25.50
CA ASN A 96 15.41 17.19 -25.81
C ASN A 96 15.76 18.58 -25.25
N SER A 97 14.82 19.30 -24.65
CA SER A 97 15.02 20.68 -24.23
C SER A 97 14.61 20.91 -22.77
N SER A 98 15.46 21.62 -22.02
CA SER A 98 15.16 22.01 -20.65
C SER A 98 14.03 23.04 -20.54
N GLU A 99 13.67 23.70 -21.64
CA GLU A 99 12.55 24.65 -21.70
C GLU A 99 11.22 23.99 -21.32
N TYR A 100 11.06 22.71 -21.65
CA TYR A 100 9.82 21.96 -21.40
C TYR A 100 9.85 21.17 -20.09
N TYR A 101 10.77 21.48 -19.15
CA TYR A 101 10.93 20.69 -17.92
C TYR A 101 9.63 20.61 -17.10
N ASP A 102 8.91 21.71 -16.91
CA ASP A 102 7.66 21.71 -16.15
C ASP A 102 6.55 20.90 -16.83
N GLU A 103 6.52 20.88 -18.17
CA GLU A 103 5.59 20.05 -18.94
C GLU A 103 5.97 18.57 -18.84
N LEU A 104 7.26 18.26 -18.95
CA LEU A 104 7.81 16.91 -18.79
C LEU A 104 7.50 16.34 -17.38
N VAL A 105 7.66 17.14 -16.33
CA VAL A 105 7.32 16.74 -14.95
C VAL A 105 5.84 16.44 -14.82
N LYS A 106 4.97 17.24 -15.44
CA LYS A 106 3.51 17.03 -15.40
C LYS A 106 3.05 15.84 -16.24
N SER A 107 3.73 15.56 -17.36
CA SER A 107 3.37 14.48 -18.27
C SER A 107 3.95 13.12 -17.84
N TYR A 108 4.95 13.08 -16.96
CA TYR A 108 5.61 11.84 -16.59
C TYR A 108 4.70 10.89 -15.80
N LEU A 109 4.54 9.67 -16.32
CA LEU A 109 3.70 8.60 -15.73
C LEU A 109 4.51 7.51 -15.04
N GLY A 110 5.84 7.58 -15.11
CA GLY A 110 6.74 6.60 -14.49
C GLY A 110 7.52 5.76 -15.53
N PHE A 111 8.03 4.62 -15.10
CA PHE A 111 8.76 3.70 -15.97
C PHE A 111 8.59 2.23 -15.59
N PHE A 112 8.86 1.34 -16.52
CA PHE A 112 9.10 -0.07 -16.25
C PHE A 112 10.39 -0.57 -16.92
N VAL A 113 10.85 -1.74 -16.50
CA VAL A 113 12.11 -2.33 -16.93
C VAL A 113 11.87 -3.73 -17.49
N ILE A 114 12.47 -4.00 -18.64
CA ILE A 114 12.54 -5.35 -19.24
C ILE A 114 13.93 -5.92 -18.99
N ARG A 115 13.98 -7.03 -18.25
CA ARG A 115 15.18 -7.77 -17.89
C ARG A 115 15.57 -8.76 -18.98
N PRO A 116 16.87 -9.04 -19.14
CA PRO A 116 17.36 -10.04 -20.08
C PRO A 116 17.31 -11.47 -19.49
N ILE A 117 16.16 -11.87 -18.94
CA ILE A 117 15.93 -13.21 -18.37
C ILE A 117 14.83 -13.88 -19.18
N PRO A 118 15.13 -14.92 -19.98
CA PRO A 118 14.12 -15.64 -20.74
C PRO A 118 12.97 -16.11 -19.84
N LEU A 119 11.73 -15.92 -20.29
CA LEU A 119 10.46 -16.19 -19.58
C LEU A 119 10.17 -15.29 -18.36
N HIS A 120 11.16 -14.57 -17.83
CA HIS A 120 11.02 -13.66 -16.68
C HIS A 120 11.48 -12.23 -17.03
N TYR A 121 10.98 -11.74 -18.16
CA TYR A 121 11.39 -10.46 -18.72
C TYR A 121 10.90 -9.25 -17.91
N TRP A 122 9.76 -9.36 -17.22
CA TRP A 122 9.22 -8.21 -16.49
C TRP A 122 10.05 -7.91 -15.25
N GLY A 123 10.44 -6.64 -15.09
CA GLY A 123 11.26 -6.18 -13.98
C GLY A 123 10.57 -5.14 -13.13
N ARG A 124 11.35 -4.17 -12.64
CA ARG A 124 10.81 -3.05 -11.86
C ARG A 124 9.77 -2.30 -12.67
N CYS A 125 8.62 -2.05 -12.06
CA CYS A 125 7.53 -1.25 -12.57
C CYS A 125 7.20 -0.19 -11.54
N ILE A 126 7.48 1.06 -11.88
CA ILE A 126 7.23 2.25 -11.06
C ILE A 126 6.31 3.14 -11.89
N LEU A 127 5.02 2.81 -11.91
CA LEU A 127 4.02 3.50 -12.72
C LEU A 127 2.96 4.13 -11.84
N LYS A 128 2.58 5.36 -12.20
CA LYS A 128 1.44 6.05 -11.59
C LYS A 128 0.15 5.26 -11.84
N PRO A 129 -0.78 5.18 -10.87
CA PRO A 129 -2.08 4.54 -11.08
C PRO A 129 -2.83 5.02 -12.33
N THR A 130 -2.73 6.31 -12.68
CA THR A 130 -3.37 6.90 -13.87
C THR A 130 -2.74 6.49 -15.21
N ALA A 131 -1.67 5.70 -15.21
CA ALA A 131 -1.14 5.06 -16.42
C ALA A 131 -1.98 3.84 -16.84
N PHE A 132 -2.77 3.28 -15.92
CA PHE A 132 -3.59 2.10 -16.13
C PHE A 132 -5.02 2.47 -16.53
N LEU A 133 -5.73 1.55 -17.18
CA LEU A 133 -7.12 1.73 -17.62
C LEU A 133 -8.11 1.94 -16.47
N ASN A 134 -7.80 1.41 -15.28
CA ASN A 134 -8.62 1.55 -14.09
C ASN A 134 -7.78 2.12 -12.96
N SER A 135 -8.12 3.33 -12.54
CA SER A 135 -7.53 4.01 -11.39
C SER A 135 -8.58 4.39 -10.35
N ASN A 136 -9.77 3.76 -10.39
CA ASN A 136 -10.86 4.08 -9.47
C ASN A 136 -10.65 3.41 -8.11
N PHE A 137 -9.69 3.94 -7.34
CA PHE A 137 -9.27 3.46 -6.03
C PHE A 137 -8.40 4.49 -5.29
N ILE A 138 -8.11 4.23 -4.02
CA ILE A 138 -7.09 4.93 -3.22
C ILE A 138 -6.09 3.91 -2.67
N CYS A 139 -4.80 4.28 -2.64
CA CYS A 139 -3.74 3.35 -2.20
C CYS A 139 -2.53 4.04 -1.57
N CYS A 140 -1.68 3.24 -0.96
CA CYS A 140 -0.35 3.63 -0.51
C CYS A 140 0.50 3.99 -1.73
N LEU A 141 1.16 5.15 -1.71
CA LEU A 141 2.12 5.58 -2.73
C LEU A 141 3.35 6.18 -2.06
N THR A 142 4.46 6.20 -2.79
CA THR A 142 5.69 6.92 -2.45
C THR A 142 6.23 7.65 -3.69
N GLU A 143 6.94 8.76 -3.50
CA GLU A 143 7.54 9.53 -4.60
C GLU A 143 8.88 8.92 -4.99
N ILE A 144 8.94 8.33 -6.17
CA ILE A 144 10.14 7.62 -6.65
C ILE A 144 10.81 8.44 -7.74
N SER A 145 12.06 8.80 -7.49
CA SER A 145 12.89 9.52 -8.46
C SER A 145 13.45 8.61 -9.54
N SER A 146 13.42 9.09 -10.78
CA SER A 146 14.11 8.48 -11.91
C SER A 146 14.81 9.56 -12.75
N SER A 147 15.86 9.16 -13.49
CA SER A 147 16.55 10.06 -14.41
C SER A 147 16.29 9.59 -15.84
N ILE A 148 15.45 10.32 -16.60
CA ILE A 148 15.12 10.02 -18.00
C ILE A 148 15.84 11.03 -18.88
N LYS A 149 16.73 10.55 -19.77
CA LYS A 149 17.57 11.43 -20.62
C LYS A 149 18.30 12.56 -19.88
N GLY A 150 18.68 12.32 -18.63
CA GLY A 150 19.33 13.30 -17.74
C GLY A 150 18.39 14.19 -16.93
N PHE A 151 17.09 14.22 -17.24
CA PHE A 151 16.09 14.91 -16.43
C PHE A 151 15.75 14.12 -15.18
N LYS A 152 15.84 14.75 -14.02
CA LYS A 152 15.37 14.19 -12.74
C LYS A 152 13.86 14.39 -12.65
N LEU A 153 13.13 13.28 -12.65
CA LEU A 153 11.67 13.22 -12.58
C LEU A 153 11.26 12.41 -11.36
N ASN A 154 10.07 12.70 -10.82
CA ASN A 154 9.48 11.95 -9.72
C ASN A 154 8.08 11.47 -10.12
N VAL A 155 7.69 10.32 -9.59
CA VAL A 155 6.34 9.80 -9.78
C VAL A 155 5.84 9.20 -8.47
N GLY A 156 4.60 9.53 -8.11
CA GLY A 156 3.85 8.84 -7.06
C GLY A 156 3.41 7.46 -7.53
N ALA A 157 4.05 6.42 -7.04
CA ALA A 157 3.79 5.03 -7.41
C ALA A 157 3.96 4.11 -6.19
N PHE A 158 3.40 2.89 -6.27
CA PHE A 158 3.78 1.82 -5.37
C PHE A 158 4.81 0.95 -6.12
N PRO A 159 5.96 0.61 -5.52
CA PRO A 159 6.94 -0.24 -6.18
C PRO A 159 6.36 -1.60 -6.55
N HIS A 160 6.58 -2.02 -7.79
CA HIS A 160 6.25 -3.37 -8.25
C HIS A 160 7.44 -4.02 -8.95
N THR A 161 7.57 -5.33 -8.84
CA THR A 161 8.42 -6.13 -9.73
C THR A 161 7.85 -7.54 -9.88
N SER A 162 8.10 -8.19 -11.01
CA SER A 162 7.90 -9.64 -11.11
C SER A 162 9.09 -10.40 -10.53
N GLN A 163 8.84 -11.60 -10.02
CA GLN A 163 9.86 -12.58 -9.63
C GLN A 163 10.66 -13.07 -10.85
N ASP A 164 11.91 -13.46 -10.61
CA ASP A 164 12.77 -14.07 -11.64
C ASP A 164 12.91 -15.59 -11.52
N SER A 165 12.18 -16.19 -10.57
CA SER A 165 12.10 -17.63 -10.23
C SER A 165 13.42 -18.31 -9.87
N GLU A 166 14.52 -17.57 -9.86
CA GLU A 166 15.86 -18.07 -9.63
C GLU A 166 16.49 -17.37 -8.42
N THR A 167 16.68 -16.05 -8.48
CA THR A 167 17.30 -15.30 -7.39
C THR A 167 16.31 -14.87 -6.33
N TYR A 168 15.04 -14.66 -6.69
CA TYR A 168 13.96 -14.40 -5.74
C TYR A 168 12.62 -14.92 -6.25
N SER A 169 11.77 -15.33 -5.30
CA SER A 169 10.38 -15.76 -5.53
C SER A 169 9.39 -14.66 -5.13
N CYS A 170 8.10 -14.98 -5.14
CA CYS A 170 7.03 -14.09 -4.67
C CYS A 170 7.30 -13.48 -3.29
N ALA A 171 7.79 -14.25 -2.32
CA ALA A 171 7.97 -13.76 -0.96
C ALA A 171 9.09 -12.71 -0.86
N GLU A 172 10.27 -12.96 -1.45
CA GLU A 172 11.34 -11.95 -1.50
C GLU A 172 10.94 -10.74 -2.35
N THR A 173 10.12 -10.94 -3.39
CA THR A 173 9.54 -9.87 -4.19
C THR A 173 8.69 -8.94 -3.30
N THR A 174 7.76 -9.48 -2.53
CA THR A 174 6.93 -8.66 -1.62
C THR A 174 7.76 -7.94 -0.56
N ILE A 175 8.83 -8.56 -0.04
CA ILE A 175 9.77 -7.91 0.89
C ILE A 175 10.49 -6.74 0.18
N TRP A 176 10.98 -6.94 -1.04
CA TRP A 176 11.66 -5.88 -1.78
C TRP A 176 10.72 -4.70 -2.06
N GLU A 177 9.51 -4.97 -2.53
CA GLU A 177 8.49 -3.93 -2.80
C GLU A 177 8.16 -3.14 -1.53
N MET A 178 7.99 -3.84 -0.40
CA MET A 178 7.76 -3.25 0.91
C MET A 178 8.90 -2.32 1.33
N MET A 179 10.14 -2.78 1.16
CA MET A 179 11.34 -2.02 1.54
C MET A 179 11.61 -0.84 0.61
N GLU A 180 11.33 -0.96 -0.69
CA GLU A 180 11.41 0.16 -1.63
C GLU A 180 10.33 1.21 -1.29
N TYR A 181 9.12 0.79 -0.87
CA TYR A 181 8.05 1.70 -0.45
C TYR A 181 8.44 2.45 0.82
N PHE A 182 8.69 1.73 1.91
CA PHE A 182 9.00 2.33 3.21
C PHE A 182 10.31 3.10 3.19
N GLY A 183 11.35 2.56 2.55
CA GLY A 183 12.67 3.18 2.47
C GLY A 183 12.72 4.45 1.63
N THR A 184 11.76 4.64 0.73
CA THR A 184 11.61 5.90 -0.01
C THR A 184 10.71 6.88 0.74
N ARG A 185 9.67 6.37 1.43
CA ARG A 185 8.63 7.18 2.05
C ARG A 185 9.03 7.77 3.40
N TYR A 186 9.84 7.05 4.18
CA TYR A 186 10.14 7.35 5.57
C TYR A 186 11.65 7.27 5.83
N PRO A 187 12.25 8.29 6.48
CA PRO A 187 13.70 8.37 6.68
C PRO A 187 14.27 7.31 7.63
N GLU A 188 13.43 6.65 8.42
CA GLU A 188 13.84 5.57 9.34
C GLU A 188 14.22 4.29 8.61
N TYR A 189 13.71 4.09 7.39
CA TYR A 189 13.97 2.90 6.58
C TYR A 189 14.87 3.25 5.39
N LYS A 190 15.39 2.22 4.72
CA LYS A 190 16.21 2.39 3.51
C LYS A 190 15.79 1.36 2.45
N PRO A 191 15.76 1.73 1.17
CA PRO A 191 15.58 0.76 0.11
C PRO A 191 16.72 -0.27 0.15
N ILE A 192 16.39 -1.52 -0.16
CA ILE A 192 17.36 -2.63 -0.16
C ILE A 192 17.43 -3.29 -1.53
N LEU A 193 18.50 -4.06 -1.74
CA LEU A 193 18.68 -4.87 -2.93
C LEU A 193 18.36 -6.35 -2.61
N PRO A 194 17.94 -7.15 -3.61
CA PRO A 194 17.61 -8.57 -3.41
C PRO A 194 18.70 -9.38 -2.71
N SER A 195 19.98 -9.15 -3.04
CA SER A 195 21.11 -9.83 -2.40
C SER A 195 21.13 -9.67 -0.87
N ARG A 196 20.70 -8.52 -0.34
CA ARG A 196 20.63 -8.28 1.11
C ARG A 196 19.50 -9.06 1.79
N ILE A 197 18.40 -9.31 1.08
CA ILE A 197 17.32 -10.17 1.57
C ILE A 197 17.87 -11.60 1.73
N LEU A 198 18.54 -12.10 0.70
CA LEU A 198 19.17 -13.43 0.70
C LEU A 198 20.23 -13.58 1.79
N ASP A 199 21.11 -12.57 1.95
CA ASP A 199 22.17 -12.59 2.99
C ASP A 199 21.60 -12.50 4.41
N THR A 200 20.38 -11.97 4.57
CA THR A 200 19.67 -11.95 5.85
C THR A 200 19.07 -13.32 6.14
N LEU A 201 18.43 -13.92 5.14
CA LEU A 201 17.84 -15.27 5.24
C LEU A 201 18.89 -16.35 5.46
N SER A 202 20.07 -16.24 4.85
CA SER A 202 21.15 -17.23 5.00
C SER A 202 21.68 -17.36 6.43
N ARG A 203 21.43 -16.38 7.30
CA ARG A 203 21.79 -16.44 8.73
C ARG A 203 20.82 -17.27 9.55
N TYR A 204 19.63 -17.51 9.00
CA TYR A 204 18.52 -18.21 9.65
C TYR A 204 18.26 -19.58 9.02
N SER A 205 18.60 -19.76 7.74
CA SER A 205 18.32 -20.96 6.98
C SER A 205 19.39 -22.05 7.14
N TYR A 206 18.94 -23.30 7.17
CA TYR A 206 19.79 -24.51 7.11
C TYR A 206 20.06 -24.95 5.67
N GLU A 207 19.44 -24.31 4.68
CA GLU A 207 19.55 -24.64 3.26
C GLU A 207 20.06 -23.45 2.44
N ARG A 208 20.59 -23.75 1.24
CA ARG A 208 20.96 -22.71 0.26
C ARG A 208 19.74 -21.84 -0.06
N GLN A 209 19.95 -20.53 -0.20
CA GLN A 209 18.87 -19.56 -0.50
C GLN A 209 18.73 -19.25 -1.99
N VAL A 210 19.65 -19.77 -2.82
CA VAL A 210 19.60 -19.62 -4.28
C VAL A 210 19.81 -21.00 -4.92
N PRO A 211 18.93 -21.44 -5.84
CA PRO A 211 17.68 -20.78 -6.21
C PRO A 211 16.69 -20.72 -5.03
N SER A 212 15.83 -19.68 -5.00
CA SER A 212 14.84 -19.54 -3.91
C SER A 212 13.74 -20.59 -4.02
N GLY A 213 13.38 -21.21 -2.89
CA GLY A 213 12.25 -22.14 -2.77
C GLY A 213 10.97 -21.49 -2.23
N GLY A 214 10.94 -20.17 -2.05
CA GLY A 214 9.87 -19.47 -1.33
C GLY A 214 10.16 -19.30 0.16
N LEU A 215 9.33 -18.50 0.84
CA LEU A 215 9.44 -18.21 2.27
C LEU A 215 8.13 -18.45 2.99
N THR A 216 8.24 -18.92 4.23
CA THR A 216 7.13 -18.94 5.20
C THR A 216 6.86 -17.54 5.75
N SER A 217 5.65 -17.32 6.29
CA SER A 217 5.28 -16.05 6.92
C SER A 217 6.20 -15.67 8.10
N ILE A 218 6.76 -16.67 8.79
CA ILE A 218 7.74 -16.48 9.86
C ILE A 218 9.07 -15.95 9.30
N GLN A 219 9.55 -16.50 8.18
CA GLN A 219 10.77 -16.03 7.52
C GLN A 219 10.59 -14.60 6.97
N ILE A 220 9.44 -14.29 6.37
CA ILE A 220 9.13 -12.93 5.91
C ILE A 220 9.17 -11.96 7.10
N SER A 221 8.49 -12.30 8.20
CA SER A 221 8.49 -11.48 9.42
C SER A 221 9.89 -11.32 10.02
N TYR A 222 10.71 -12.37 10.01
CA TYR A 222 12.10 -12.31 10.46
C TYR A 222 12.92 -11.31 9.65
N VAL A 223 12.82 -11.34 8.32
CA VAL A 223 13.55 -10.41 7.44
C VAL A 223 13.10 -8.98 7.67
N LEU A 224 11.81 -8.71 7.73
CA LEU A 224 11.29 -7.38 8.02
C LEU A 224 11.76 -6.87 9.40
N LYS A 225 11.77 -7.74 10.42
CA LYS A 225 12.32 -7.39 11.74
C LYS A 225 13.82 -7.06 11.69
N ALA A 226 14.59 -7.78 10.86
CA ALA A 226 16.00 -7.48 10.63
C ALA A 226 16.23 -6.14 9.92
N PHE A 227 15.18 -5.57 9.32
CA PHE A 227 15.14 -4.22 8.74
C PHE A 227 14.34 -3.23 9.60
N ASP A 228 14.39 -3.40 10.93
CA ASP A 228 13.90 -2.46 11.94
C ASP A 228 12.37 -2.29 12.05
N PHE A 229 11.58 -3.19 11.45
CA PHE A 229 10.12 -3.21 11.66
C PHE A 229 9.71 -3.91 12.97
N GLY A 230 8.68 -3.38 13.62
CA GLY A 230 7.92 -4.04 14.68
C GLY A 230 6.85 -4.96 14.11
N THR A 231 7.25 -5.99 13.37
CA THR A 231 6.31 -6.83 12.62
C THR A 231 5.28 -7.55 13.50
N LYS A 232 4.05 -7.64 13.00
CA LYS A 232 2.97 -8.43 13.60
C LYS A 232 2.36 -9.36 12.57
N ILE A 233 2.23 -10.64 12.93
CA ILE A 233 1.52 -11.64 12.14
C ILE A 233 0.12 -11.79 12.73
N TYR A 234 -0.89 -11.87 11.85
CA TYR A 234 -2.26 -12.24 12.21
C TYR A 234 -2.66 -13.43 11.35
N ASP A 235 -3.16 -14.49 11.98
CA ASP A 235 -3.64 -15.68 11.31
C ASP A 235 -5.17 -15.67 11.24
N LYS A 236 -5.74 -15.97 10.07
CA LYS A 236 -7.21 -16.00 9.86
C LYS A 236 -7.89 -17.09 10.70
N GLY A 237 -7.19 -18.19 10.96
CA GLY A 237 -7.71 -19.34 11.70
C GLY A 237 -7.71 -19.20 13.22
N VAL A 238 -7.16 -18.12 13.77
CA VAL A 238 -7.15 -17.89 15.23
C VAL A 238 -8.51 -17.36 15.67
N GLN A 239 -9.12 -18.02 16.65
CA GLN A 239 -10.38 -17.56 17.23
C GLN A 239 -10.17 -16.22 17.95
N THR A 240 -10.99 -15.24 17.58
CA THR A 240 -10.98 -13.89 18.15
C THR A 240 -12.21 -13.66 19.02
N GLU A 241 -12.18 -12.57 19.80
CA GLU A 241 -13.29 -12.17 20.68
C GLU A 241 -14.57 -11.87 19.88
N TYR A 242 -14.44 -11.35 18.65
CA TYR A 242 -15.59 -11.02 17.80
C TYR A 242 -15.51 -11.71 16.42
N PRO A 243 -16.66 -12.02 15.79
CA PRO A 243 -16.70 -12.53 14.40
C PRO A 243 -16.09 -11.53 13.42
N ASN A 244 -15.50 -12.00 12.32
CA ASN A 244 -14.89 -11.17 11.25
C ASN A 244 -13.69 -10.29 11.65
N ASP A 245 -13.11 -10.47 12.84
CA ASP A 245 -12.00 -9.62 13.31
C ASP A 245 -10.82 -9.56 12.36
N PHE A 246 -10.47 -10.69 11.75
CA PHE A 246 -9.40 -10.73 10.78
C PHE A 246 -9.63 -9.76 9.61
N LYS A 247 -10.84 -9.70 9.04
CA LYS A 247 -11.19 -8.77 7.96
C LYS A 247 -11.13 -7.32 8.43
N ARG A 248 -11.58 -7.05 9.66
CA ARG A 248 -11.50 -5.71 10.24
C ARG A 248 -10.07 -5.25 10.46
N ILE A 249 -9.20 -6.13 10.95
CA ILE A 249 -7.77 -5.84 11.13
C ILE A 249 -7.14 -5.45 9.79
N VAL A 250 -7.44 -6.19 8.70
CA VAL A 250 -7.00 -5.81 7.35
C VAL A 250 -7.50 -4.42 7.00
N ALA A 251 -8.81 -4.15 7.15
CA ALA A 251 -9.39 -2.84 6.84
C ALA A 251 -8.73 -1.70 7.63
N TYR A 252 -8.51 -1.86 8.94
CA TYR A 252 -7.88 -0.83 9.76
C TYR A 252 -6.48 -0.48 9.28
N TYR A 253 -5.63 -1.47 8.98
CA TYR A 253 -4.28 -1.20 8.50
C TYR A 253 -4.25 -0.61 7.09
N ILE A 254 -5.18 -1.01 6.21
CA ILE A 254 -5.33 -0.37 4.91
C ILE A 254 -5.78 1.09 5.05
N GLU A 255 -6.77 1.39 5.89
CA GLU A 255 -7.17 2.79 6.20
C GLU A 255 -6.05 3.56 6.91
N SER A 256 -5.11 2.86 7.55
CA SER A 256 -3.91 3.44 8.17
C SER A 256 -2.82 3.81 7.16
N GLY A 257 -2.96 3.46 5.88
CA GLY A 257 -1.91 3.67 4.88
C GLY A 257 -0.70 2.78 5.11
N ILE A 258 -0.91 1.61 5.72
CA ILE A 258 0.11 0.60 5.98
C ILE A 258 -0.11 -0.55 5.00
N PRO A 259 0.76 -0.74 4.01
CA PRO A 259 0.68 -1.90 3.12
C PRO A 259 0.93 -3.20 3.89
N ILE A 260 0.22 -4.25 3.51
CA ILE A 260 0.16 -5.53 4.25
C ILE A 260 0.62 -6.65 3.32
N ILE A 261 1.58 -7.48 3.75
CA ILE A 261 1.89 -8.72 3.04
C ILE A 261 0.86 -9.76 3.43
N ALA A 262 0.21 -10.38 2.45
CA ALA A 262 -0.77 -11.43 2.63
C ALA A 262 -0.22 -12.74 2.09
N SER A 263 -0.18 -13.76 2.95
CA SER A 263 0.13 -15.13 2.52
C SER A 263 -1.20 -15.80 2.12
N ILE A 264 -1.23 -16.40 0.94
CA ILE A 264 -2.42 -17.07 0.39
C ILE A 264 -2.07 -18.51 0.00
N VAL A 265 -3.05 -19.40 0.02
CA VAL A 265 -2.84 -20.82 -0.32
C VAL A 265 -4.00 -21.35 -1.13
N ASN A 266 -3.73 -22.21 -2.11
CA ASN A 266 -4.77 -23.01 -2.74
C ASN A 266 -5.15 -24.18 -1.81
N PRO A 267 -6.41 -24.29 -1.36
CA PRO A 267 -6.81 -25.31 -0.39
C PRO A 267 -6.81 -26.73 -0.97
N SER A 268 -6.81 -26.88 -2.31
CA SER A 268 -6.87 -28.19 -2.97
C SER A 268 -5.49 -28.84 -3.13
N ASN A 269 -4.43 -28.04 -3.32
CA ASN A 269 -3.08 -28.56 -3.59
C ASN A 269 -1.98 -27.93 -2.71
N TYR A 270 -2.34 -27.06 -1.77
CA TYR A 270 -1.44 -26.39 -0.82
C TYR A 270 -0.36 -25.51 -1.46
N LYS A 271 -0.52 -25.11 -2.74
CA LYS A 271 0.37 -24.15 -3.38
C LYS A 271 0.24 -22.79 -2.68
N GLY A 272 1.35 -22.29 -2.15
CA GLY A 272 1.42 -20.98 -1.49
C GLY A 272 1.76 -19.85 -2.46
N HIS A 273 1.32 -18.65 -2.14
CA HIS A 273 1.70 -17.41 -2.82
C HIS A 273 1.74 -16.24 -1.83
N ALA A 274 2.44 -15.16 -2.18
CA ALA A 274 2.52 -13.94 -1.39
C ALA A 274 2.15 -12.73 -2.25
N ILE A 275 1.24 -11.90 -1.74
CA ILE A 275 0.78 -10.66 -2.39
C ILE A 275 0.82 -9.49 -1.39
N ILE A 276 0.70 -8.25 -1.86
CA ILE A 276 0.60 -7.07 -0.97
C ILE A 276 -0.76 -6.38 -1.16
N LEU A 277 -1.47 -6.15 -0.06
CA LEU A 277 -2.64 -5.27 -0.03
C LEU A 277 -2.17 -3.84 0.26
N ILE A 278 -2.51 -2.88 -0.61
CA ILE A 278 -1.99 -1.52 -0.53
C ILE A 278 -3.07 -0.43 -0.50
N GLY A 279 -4.33 -0.79 -0.62
CA GLY A 279 -5.41 0.19 -0.76
C GLY A 279 -6.77 -0.46 -0.91
N ARG A 280 -7.77 0.35 -1.30
CA ARG A 280 -9.14 -0.10 -1.56
C ARG A 280 -9.82 0.72 -2.66
N GLU A 281 -10.92 0.22 -3.19
CA GLU A 281 -11.83 1.02 -4.01
C GLU A 281 -12.38 2.23 -3.26
N ILE A 282 -12.84 3.25 -3.99
CA ILE A 282 -13.51 4.44 -3.43
C ILE A 282 -15.04 4.27 -3.43
N ASP A 283 -15.74 5.29 -2.94
CA ASP A 283 -17.21 5.41 -2.96
C ASP A 283 -17.95 4.24 -2.30
N ILE A 284 -17.37 3.72 -1.22
CA ILE A 284 -17.97 2.64 -0.42
C ILE A 284 -18.92 3.19 0.65
N GLU A 285 -18.86 4.49 0.92
CA GLU A 285 -19.49 5.10 2.07
C GLU A 285 -21.03 5.04 1.99
N SER A 286 -21.57 5.08 0.78
CA SER A 286 -23.01 4.91 0.52
C SER A 286 -23.55 3.53 0.93
N ARG A 287 -22.70 2.50 0.99
CA ARG A 287 -23.07 1.12 1.32
C ARG A 287 -23.39 0.94 2.81
N ILE A 288 -23.06 1.93 3.66
CA ILE A 288 -23.32 1.90 5.12
C ILE A 288 -24.81 1.70 5.46
N GLU A 289 -25.71 2.11 4.56
CA GLU A 289 -27.16 1.95 4.77
C GLU A 289 -27.57 0.49 4.97
N HIS A 290 -26.87 -0.42 4.31
CA HIS A 290 -27.14 -1.86 4.33
C HIS A 290 -26.31 -2.63 5.36
N ILE A 291 -25.52 -1.93 6.18
CA ILE A 291 -24.72 -2.55 7.22
C ILE A 291 -25.53 -2.55 8.52
N GLU A 292 -25.68 -3.74 9.08
CA GLU A 292 -26.28 -3.96 10.39
C GLU A 292 -25.28 -3.59 11.50
N PRO A 293 -25.76 -3.15 12.67
CA PRO A 293 -24.92 -2.91 13.83
C PRO A 293 -24.03 -4.11 14.18
N THR A 294 -22.73 -3.84 14.21
CA THR A 294 -21.68 -4.78 14.57
C THR A 294 -21.70 -5.13 16.06
N TYR A 295 -21.98 -4.14 16.91
CA TYR A 295 -22.00 -4.28 18.36
C TYR A 295 -23.25 -3.62 18.94
N THR A 296 -23.74 -4.15 20.05
CA THR A 296 -24.66 -3.43 20.94
C THR A 296 -23.98 -3.32 22.29
N ILE A 297 -23.81 -2.10 22.77
CA ILE A 297 -23.23 -1.83 24.09
C ILE A 297 -24.24 -1.06 24.94
N THR A 298 -24.22 -1.28 26.24
CA THR A 298 -24.98 -0.45 27.19
C THR A 298 -24.05 0.62 27.73
N ASN A 299 -24.41 1.90 27.57
CA ASN A 299 -23.63 3.04 28.07
C ASN A 299 -23.81 3.21 29.59
N VAL A 300 -23.12 4.18 30.19
CA VAL A 300 -23.21 4.51 31.62
C VAL A 300 -24.61 4.94 32.08
N ASN A 301 -25.45 5.43 31.17
CA ASN A 301 -26.83 5.83 31.45
C ASN A 301 -27.83 4.66 31.33
N GLY A 302 -27.36 3.45 30.99
CA GLY A 302 -28.21 2.27 30.81
C GLY A 302 -28.87 2.19 29.43
N GLU A 303 -28.51 3.06 28.49
CA GLU A 303 -29.05 3.09 27.13
C GLU A 303 -28.24 2.17 26.20
N ASN A 304 -28.94 1.51 25.28
CA ASN A 304 -28.31 0.63 24.30
C ASN A 304 -27.85 1.42 23.08
N LEU A 305 -26.53 1.49 22.88
CA LEU A 305 -25.91 2.06 21.71
C LEU A 305 -25.54 0.96 20.71
N ARG A 306 -26.07 1.07 19.50
CA ARG A 306 -25.75 0.20 18.36
C ARG A 306 -24.56 0.77 17.60
N ILE A 307 -23.50 0.01 17.45
CA ILE A 307 -22.26 0.45 16.81
C ILE A 307 -22.12 -0.26 15.47
N ILE A 308 -21.95 0.51 14.41
CA ILE A 308 -21.58 0.01 13.09
C ILE A 308 -20.10 0.30 12.86
N ASP A 309 -19.33 -0.74 12.58
CA ASP A 309 -17.93 -0.61 12.21
C ASP A 309 -17.77 -0.43 10.70
N SER A 310 -17.21 0.69 10.25
CA SER A 310 -16.97 0.93 8.81
C SER A 310 -16.01 -0.08 8.17
N ALA A 311 -15.27 -0.83 8.98
CA ALA A 311 -14.47 -1.96 8.52
C ALA A 311 -15.32 -3.13 7.98
N ASP A 312 -16.60 -3.22 8.37
CA ASP A 312 -17.53 -4.27 7.91
C ASP A 312 -18.15 -3.97 6.52
N ILE A 313 -17.96 -2.76 5.99
CA ILE A 313 -18.42 -2.42 4.63
C ILE A 313 -17.70 -3.32 3.63
N GLU A 314 -18.45 -3.98 2.75
CA GLU A 314 -17.86 -4.77 1.67
C GLU A 314 -17.13 -3.87 0.68
N LYS A 315 -15.88 -4.23 0.34
CA LYS A 315 -15.02 -3.46 -0.55
C LYS A 315 -13.99 -4.33 -1.27
N ASP A 316 -13.61 -3.90 -2.46
CA ASP A 316 -12.41 -4.41 -3.15
C ASP A 316 -11.14 -3.77 -2.59
N TYR A 317 -10.09 -4.58 -2.43
CA TYR A 317 -8.76 -4.17 -2.02
C TYR A 317 -7.84 -4.06 -3.24
N VAL A 318 -6.92 -3.10 -3.21
CA VAL A 318 -5.90 -2.90 -4.25
C VAL A 318 -4.68 -3.75 -3.92
N ILE A 319 -4.24 -4.55 -4.90
CA ILE A 319 -3.31 -5.65 -4.73
C ILE A 319 -2.10 -5.47 -5.65
N ILE A 320 -0.93 -5.75 -5.09
CA ILE A 320 0.32 -5.94 -5.81
C ILE A 320 0.61 -7.44 -5.81
N ASP A 321 0.74 -8.00 -7.00
CA ASP A 321 0.95 -9.41 -7.27
C ASP A 321 2.04 -9.52 -8.35
N ASP A 322 3.07 -10.32 -8.12
CA ASP A 322 4.25 -10.41 -8.99
C ASP A 322 3.95 -11.14 -10.31
N ASN A 323 2.85 -11.91 -10.36
CA ASN A 323 2.36 -12.62 -11.55
C ASN A 323 1.59 -11.70 -12.52
N HIS A 324 1.19 -10.51 -12.07
CA HIS A 324 0.35 -9.60 -12.86
C HIS A 324 0.88 -8.16 -12.88
N SER A 325 0.32 -7.35 -13.79
CA SER A 325 0.47 -5.90 -13.71
C SER A 325 -0.02 -5.37 -12.34
N PRO A 326 0.59 -4.32 -11.78
CA PRO A 326 0.21 -3.81 -10.47
C PRO A 326 -1.23 -3.27 -10.44
N TYR A 327 -1.73 -3.05 -9.22
CA TYR A 327 -3.05 -2.46 -8.94
C TYR A 327 -4.25 -3.34 -9.33
N LYS A 328 -4.13 -4.66 -9.15
CA LYS A 328 -5.31 -5.55 -9.24
C LYS A 328 -6.29 -5.26 -8.12
N LYS A 329 -7.56 -5.60 -8.32
CA LYS A 329 -8.63 -5.40 -7.34
C LYS A 329 -9.35 -6.71 -7.06
N ALA A 330 -9.56 -7.02 -5.78
CA ALA A 330 -10.37 -8.17 -5.36
C ALA A 330 -10.88 -8.03 -3.91
N LYS A 331 -11.92 -8.80 -3.58
CA LYS A 331 -12.45 -8.92 -2.21
C LYS A 331 -11.58 -9.89 -1.39
N LEU A 332 -11.56 -9.75 -0.05
CA LEU A 332 -10.78 -10.65 0.82
C LEU A 332 -11.21 -12.12 0.73
N ASP A 333 -12.50 -12.39 0.52
CA ASP A 333 -13.02 -13.76 0.41
C ASP A 333 -12.73 -14.40 -0.96
N SER A 334 -12.33 -13.60 -1.94
CA SER A 334 -12.03 -14.04 -3.31
C SER A 334 -10.80 -13.32 -3.85
N ILE A 335 -9.73 -13.32 -3.04
CA ILE A 335 -8.57 -12.43 -3.18
C ILE A 335 -7.77 -12.62 -4.47
N THR A 336 -7.98 -13.73 -5.18
CA THR A 336 -7.33 -14.04 -6.46
C THR A 336 -8.33 -14.21 -7.61
N ASN A 337 -9.55 -13.65 -7.50
CA ASN A 337 -10.57 -13.80 -8.54
C ASN A 337 -10.21 -13.16 -9.89
N TYR A 338 -9.19 -12.31 -9.93
CA TYR A 338 -8.65 -11.70 -11.15
C TYR A 338 -7.76 -12.64 -11.97
N TYR A 339 -7.37 -13.80 -11.44
CA TYR A 339 -6.72 -14.83 -12.24
C TYR A 339 -7.71 -15.41 -13.26
N SER A 340 -7.17 -15.95 -14.35
CA SER A 340 -7.98 -16.61 -15.38
C SER A 340 -8.54 -17.95 -14.86
N GLU A 341 -9.62 -18.45 -15.46
CA GLU A 341 -10.14 -19.79 -15.13
C GLU A 341 -9.15 -20.91 -15.49
N SER A 342 -8.27 -20.66 -16.48
CA SER A 342 -7.19 -21.59 -16.83
C SER A 342 -6.09 -21.69 -15.78
N ASP A 343 -5.93 -20.68 -14.92
CA ASP A 343 -4.95 -20.65 -13.84
C ASP A 343 -5.53 -21.19 -12.52
N SER A 344 -6.09 -22.40 -12.58
CA SER A 344 -6.83 -23.03 -11.46
C SER A 344 -6.04 -23.11 -10.16
N ASP A 345 -4.72 -23.26 -10.26
CA ASP A 345 -3.78 -23.22 -9.12
C ASP A 345 -3.87 -21.91 -8.34
N PHE A 346 -4.00 -20.76 -9.01
CA PHE A 346 -4.00 -19.45 -8.38
C PHE A 346 -5.41 -18.88 -8.18
N ARG A 347 -6.36 -19.26 -9.03
CA ARG A 347 -7.71 -18.68 -9.07
C ARG A 347 -8.57 -18.94 -7.82
N SER A 348 -8.24 -19.98 -7.06
CA SER A 348 -8.98 -20.43 -5.88
C SER A 348 -8.15 -20.33 -4.60
N MET A 349 -7.19 -19.41 -4.55
CA MET A 349 -6.37 -19.21 -3.36
C MET A 349 -7.14 -18.45 -2.28
N GLU A 350 -6.93 -18.87 -1.03
CA GLU A 350 -7.52 -18.27 0.15
C GLU A 350 -6.45 -17.59 1.02
N LEU A 351 -6.82 -16.47 1.61
CA LEU A 351 -6.00 -15.74 2.58
C LEU A 351 -5.85 -16.55 3.87
N ILE A 352 -4.60 -16.86 4.27
CA ILE A 352 -4.29 -17.62 5.49
C ILE A 352 -3.83 -16.72 6.64
N ASN A 353 -2.95 -15.77 6.35
CA ASN A 353 -2.42 -14.83 7.33
C ASN A 353 -1.96 -13.55 6.65
N ILE A 354 -1.78 -12.52 7.47
CA ILE A 354 -1.18 -11.25 7.08
C ILE A 354 0.01 -10.92 7.96
N ILE A 355 0.95 -10.18 7.38
CA ILE A 355 2.16 -9.68 8.03
C ILE A 355 2.15 -8.17 7.89
N VAL A 356 2.04 -7.49 9.03
CA VAL A 356 1.90 -6.04 9.10
C VAL A 356 3.24 -5.43 9.53
N PRO A 357 3.88 -4.60 8.68
CA PRO A 357 5.16 -3.96 8.96
C PRO A 357 4.95 -2.67 9.77
N LEU A 358 4.82 -2.79 11.10
CA LEU A 358 4.63 -1.63 11.97
C LEU A 358 5.95 -0.93 12.31
N TYR A 359 5.87 0.36 12.67
CA TYR A 359 6.96 1.05 13.33
C TYR A 359 7.29 0.37 14.67
N PRO A 360 8.57 0.16 15.04
CA PRO A 360 8.97 -0.67 16.19
C PRO A 360 8.52 -0.17 17.56
N LYS A 361 8.00 1.06 17.66
CA LYS A 361 7.43 1.60 18.91
C LYS A 361 5.90 1.61 18.93
N ILE A 362 5.24 1.05 17.94
CA ILE A 362 3.80 0.77 18.02
C ILE A 362 3.65 -0.52 18.83
N TYR A 363 3.15 -0.39 20.05
CA TYR A 363 2.88 -1.54 20.92
C TYR A 363 1.38 -1.84 21.00
N SER A 364 0.53 -0.82 20.84
CA SER A 364 -0.92 -1.01 20.73
C SER A 364 -1.31 -1.35 19.30
N GLU A 365 -1.69 -2.61 19.11
CA GLU A 365 -2.11 -3.13 17.81
C GLU A 365 -3.63 -2.98 17.58
N ALA A 366 -4.08 -3.17 16.34
CA ALA A 366 -5.44 -2.83 15.92
C ALA A 366 -6.56 -3.45 16.77
N THR A 367 -6.41 -4.70 17.23
CA THR A 367 -7.41 -5.38 18.07
C THR A 367 -7.53 -4.70 19.43
N GLN A 368 -6.39 -4.38 20.04
CA GLN A 368 -6.32 -3.65 21.29
C GLN A 368 -6.90 -2.24 21.18
N ALA A 369 -6.53 -1.49 20.13
CA ALA A 369 -7.05 -0.15 19.90
C ALA A 369 -8.57 -0.16 19.82
N ARG A 370 -9.15 -1.05 19.00
CA ARG A 370 -10.60 -1.22 18.91
C ARG A 370 -11.24 -1.59 20.24
N ARG A 371 -10.67 -2.54 20.99
CA ARG A 371 -11.19 -2.92 22.31
C ARG A 371 -11.22 -1.73 23.26
N THR A 372 -10.18 -0.90 23.25
CA THR A 372 -10.11 0.33 24.06
C THR A 372 -11.19 1.34 23.62
N ILE A 373 -11.39 1.54 22.32
CA ILE A 373 -12.48 2.37 21.79
C ILE A 373 -13.84 1.88 22.27
N LEU A 374 -14.14 0.60 22.12
CA LEU A 374 -15.44 0.04 22.56
C LEU A 374 -15.64 0.21 24.08
N ASN A 375 -14.59 0.09 24.89
CA ASN A 375 -14.65 0.34 26.32
C ASN A 375 -14.87 1.81 26.67
N ILE A 376 -14.26 2.73 25.90
CA ILE A 376 -14.52 4.17 26.03
C ILE A 376 -15.98 4.46 25.69
N LEU A 377 -16.50 3.95 24.56
CA LEU A 377 -17.89 4.18 24.18
C LEU A 377 -18.90 3.66 25.22
N LYS A 378 -18.55 2.63 26.00
CA LYS A 378 -19.34 2.15 27.15
C LYS A 378 -19.27 3.09 28.36
N ALA A 379 -18.14 3.76 28.56
CA ALA A 379 -17.81 4.50 29.77
C ALA A 379 -18.22 5.98 29.72
N PHE A 380 -18.59 6.51 28.56
CA PHE A 380 -18.98 7.92 28.40
C PHE A 380 -20.43 8.04 27.93
N ASP A 381 -21.07 9.12 28.35
CA ASP A 381 -22.32 9.56 27.76
C ASP A 381 -22.04 10.23 26.41
N LEU A 382 -22.62 9.68 25.35
CA LEU A 382 -22.33 10.07 23.99
C LEU A 382 -23.55 10.78 23.42
N PRO A 383 -23.41 11.97 22.80
CA PRO A 383 -24.51 12.72 22.20
C PRO A 383 -24.92 12.11 20.84
N PHE A 384 -25.17 10.81 20.83
CA PHE A 384 -25.64 10.02 19.71
C PHE A 384 -26.91 9.32 20.18
N GLU A 385 -27.96 9.30 19.36
CA GLU A 385 -29.26 8.78 19.79
C GLU A 385 -29.19 7.30 20.19
N ASN A 386 -29.12 6.40 19.20
CA ASN A 386 -29.12 4.95 19.43
C ASN A 386 -28.18 4.20 18.47
N GLU A 387 -27.55 4.91 17.54
CA GLU A 387 -26.67 4.33 16.53
C GLU A 387 -25.47 5.23 16.25
N ILE A 388 -24.30 4.62 16.15
CA ILE A 388 -23.05 5.29 15.84
C ILE A 388 -22.27 4.49 14.81
N VAL A 389 -21.67 5.19 13.85
CA VAL A 389 -20.72 4.62 12.90
C VAL A 389 -19.32 4.99 13.37
N ILE A 390 -18.44 3.99 13.46
CA ILE A 390 -17.03 4.17 13.82
C ILE A 390 -16.11 3.91 12.62
N ARG A 391 -15.07 4.73 12.49
CA ARG A 391 -13.96 4.51 11.55
C ARG A 391 -12.64 4.60 12.30
N LEU A 392 -11.96 3.47 12.39
CA LEU A 392 -10.70 3.31 13.12
C LEU A 392 -9.52 3.20 12.15
N PHE A 393 -8.49 4.01 12.39
CA PHE A 393 -7.22 3.95 11.66
C PHE A 393 -6.07 4.46 12.52
N LEU A 394 -4.86 4.06 12.16
CA LEU A 394 -3.61 4.56 12.72
C LEU A 394 -3.04 5.64 11.80
N THR A 395 -2.44 6.68 12.37
CA THR A 395 -1.65 7.65 11.60
C THR A 395 -0.54 8.25 12.46
N SER A 396 0.38 8.99 11.83
CA SER A 396 1.37 9.75 12.60
C SER A 396 0.70 11.00 13.20
N SER A 397 1.08 11.40 14.41
CA SER A 397 0.55 12.62 15.02
C SER A 397 0.87 13.87 14.19
N ARG A 398 2.00 13.88 13.48
CA ARG A 398 2.33 14.93 12.49
C ARG A 398 1.31 14.98 11.37
N SER A 399 0.98 13.84 10.75
CA SER A 399 -0.01 13.77 9.67
C SER A 399 -1.39 14.16 10.16
N PHE A 400 -1.79 13.68 11.35
CA PHE A 400 -3.06 14.01 11.99
C PHE A 400 -3.22 15.52 12.20
N LYS A 401 -2.26 16.15 12.89
CA LYS A 401 -2.27 17.59 13.14
C LYS A 401 -2.20 18.42 11.85
N SER A 402 -1.44 17.94 10.86
CA SER A 402 -1.35 18.58 9.56
C SER A 402 -2.65 18.52 8.76
N GLU A 403 -3.47 17.49 8.93
CA GLU A 403 -4.77 17.42 8.26
C GLU A 403 -5.77 18.32 8.96
N ILE A 404 -5.82 18.28 10.29
CA ILE A 404 -6.70 19.13 11.11
C ILE A 404 -6.50 20.62 10.79
N ILE A 405 -5.24 21.09 10.73
CA ILE A 405 -4.96 22.51 10.42
C ILE A 405 -5.30 22.90 8.97
N MET A 406 -5.34 21.93 8.05
CA MET A 406 -5.64 22.14 6.63
C MET A 406 -7.13 22.00 6.31
N ASP A 407 -7.94 21.48 7.25
CA ASP A 407 -9.40 21.40 7.11
C ASP A 407 -10.03 22.76 7.42
N ASP A 408 -10.49 23.44 6.38
CA ASP A 408 -11.14 24.75 6.45
C ASP A 408 -12.53 24.71 7.10
N LYS A 409 -13.10 23.50 7.26
CA LYS A 409 -14.38 23.29 7.95
C LYS A 409 -14.22 23.07 9.44
N PHE A 410 -12.99 22.85 9.90
CA PHE A 410 -12.70 22.61 11.30
C PHE A 410 -12.63 23.95 12.06
N ASP A 411 -13.25 24.00 13.24
CA ASP A 411 -13.31 25.25 14.02
C ASP A 411 -11.90 25.74 14.41
N VAL A 412 -11.61 27.03 14.18
CA VAL A 412 -10.27 27.61 14.37
C VAL A 412 -9.82 27.59 15.84
N ALA A 413 -10.74 27.78 16.79
CA ALA A 413 -10.41 27.74 18.21
C ALA A 413 -10.11 26.30 18.65
N LEU A 414 -10.92 25.34 18.17
CA LEU A 414 -10.69 23.92 18.43
C LEU A 414 -9.40 23.40 17.80
N ASN A 415 -9.09 23.84 16.57
CA ASN A 415 -7.85 23.53 15.86
C ASN A 415 -6.63 23.82 16.74
N ARG A 416 -6.57 25.03 17.33
CA ARG A 416 -5.44 25.43 18.18
C ARG A 416 -5.29 24.51 19.37
N VAL A 417 -6.39 24.19 20.06
CA VAL A 417 -6.34 23.30 21.23
C VAL A 417 -5.83 21.91 20.86
N ILE A 418 -6.35 21.29 19.80
CA ILE A 418 -5.94 19.92 19.40
C ILE A 418 -4.48 19.89 18.92
N ILE A 419 -4.04 20.90 18.19
CA ILE A 419 -2.66 20.99 17.69
C ILE A 419 -1.66 21.10 18.85
N ASP A 420 -2.04 21.75 19.95
CA ASP A 420 -1.20 21.93 21.14
C ASP A 420 -1.17 20.70 22.06
N ILE A 421 -2.08 19.73 21.88
CA ILE A 421 -2.06 18.48 22.67
C ILE A 421 -0.80 17.68 22.31
N GLY A 422 -0.01 17.32 23.34
CA GLY A 422 1.12 16.41 23.20
C GLY A 422 0.65 15.03 22.72
N MET A 423 1.28 14.50 21.68
CA MET A 423 0.94 13.20 21.11
C MET A 423 2.22 12.39 20.86
N PRO A 424 2.19 11.06 21.04
CA PRO A 424 3.26 10.17 20.59
C PRO A 424 3.42 10.25 19.06
N LYS A 425 4.46 9.58 18.54
CA LYS A 425 4.71 9.56 17.08
C LYS A 425 3.51 9.00 16.28
N PHE A 426 2.85 7.97 16.83
CA PHE A 426 1.70 7.31 16.21
C PHE A 426 0.51 7.29 17.14
N VAL A 427 -0.66 7.56 16.59
CA VAL A 427 -1.94 7.59 17.32
C VAL A 427 -2.98 6.78 16.57
N TRP A 428 -3.81 6.05 17.32
CA TRP A 428 -5.04 5.49 16.80
C TRP A 428 -6.14 6.55 16.86
N VAL A 429 -6.84 6.75 15.76
CA VAL A 429 -7.93 7.72 15.63
C VAL A 429 -9.20 6.95 15.30
N CYS A 430 -10.22 7.15 16.12
CA CYS A 430 -11.58 6.69 15.86
C CYS A 430 -12.46 7.90 15.55
N GLU A 431 -12.91 8.00 14.31
CA GLU A 431 -13.90 8.99 13.88
C GLU A 431 -15.30 8.47 14.19
N LEU A 432 -16.14 9.35 14.75
CA LEU A 432 -17.50 9.06 15.19
C LEU A 432 -18.51 9.79 14.30
N SER A 433 -19.47 9.05 13.75
CA SER A 433 -20.50 9.58 12.85
C SER A 433 -21.85 8.92 13.08
N ASP A 434 -22.89 9.42 12.41
CA ASP A 434 -24.10 8.67 12.09
C ASP A 434 -24.07 8.26 10.60
N LYS A 435 -25.01 7.42 10.15
CA LYS A 435 -25.08 6.97 8.75
C LYS A 435 -25.15 8.14 7.77
N SER A 436 -25.88 9.21 8.09
CA SER A 436 -26.04 10.36 7.21
C SER A 436 -24.71 11.08 7.00
N LEU A 437 -24.01 11.40 8.09
CA LEU A 437 -22.72 12.07 8.03
C LEU A 437 -21.64 11.18 7.40
N PHE A 438 -21.69 9.87 7.66
CA PHE A 438 -20.75 8.92 7.09
C PHE A 438 -20.81 8.90 5.55
N LYS A 439 -22.00 8.90 4.96
CA LYS A 439 -22.19 9.01 3.50
C LYS A 439 -21.60 10.30 2.92
N ASP A 440 -21.65 11.37 3.68
CA ASP A 440 -21.12 12.68 3.29
C ASP A 440 -19.61 12.83 3.56
N ASN A 441 -18.92 11.77 3.98
CA ASN A 441 -17.51 11.79 4.40
C ASN A 441 -17.24 12.76 5.55
N LYS A 442 -18.16 12.82 6.53
CA LYS A 442 -18.10 13.74 7.68
C LYS A 442 -18.15 12.99 9.01
N SER A 443 -17.49 13.60 9.99
CA SER A 443 -17.50 13.18 11.39
C SER A 443 -18.04 14.28 12.30
N LYS A 444 -18.57 13.87 13.45
CA LYS A 444 -19.00 14.77 14.53
C LYS A 444 -18.28 14.49 15.86
N GLY A 445 -17.32 13.57 15.90
CA GLY A 445 -16.55 13.29 17.09
C GLY A 445 -15.28 12.48 16.81
N LEU A 446 -14.32 12.54 17.74
CA LEU A 446 -13.04 11.84 17.65
C LEU A 446 -12.71 11.19 18.98
N ILE A 447 -12.13 10.00 18.94
CA ILE A 447 -11.38 9.44 20.06
C ILE A 447 -9.96 9.20 19.57
N VAL A 448 -8.97 9.74 20.28
CA VAL A 448 -7.56 9.58 19.92
C VAL A 448 -6.83 8.84 21.03
N LEU A 449 -6.15 7.76 20.66
CA LEU A 449 -5.38 6.90 21.57
C LEU A 449 -3.89 6.92 21.23
N ASP A 450 -3.07 6.76 22.25
CA ASP A 450 -1.64 6.51 22.15
C ASP A 450 -1.39 5.09 21.60
N ALA A 451 -0.68 4.99 20.46
CA ALA A 451 -0.33 3.70 19.87
C ALA A 451 0.97 3.09 20.44
N THR A 452 1.69 3.85 21.27
CA THR A 452 2.99 3.52 21.86
C THR A 452 2.89 3.10 23.32
N ASP A 453 1.71 3.10 23.93
CA ASP A 453 1.48 2.46 25.23
C ASP A 453 1.04 0.99 25.03
N GLY A 454 1.61 0.11 25.84
CA GLY A 454 1.40 -1.34 25.74
C GLY A 454 0.12 -1.81 26.41
N PHE A 455 -0.25 -1.30 27.60
CA PHE A 455 -1.36 -1.84 28.40
C PHE A 455 -1.78 -0.91 29.57
N SER A 456 -2.40 0.24 29.33
CA SER A 456 -2.96 1.03 30.45
C SER A 456 -4.17 1.91 30.11
N ARG A 457 -4.97 2.28 31.13
CA ARG A 457 -6.05 3.29 31.04
C ARG A 457 -5.55 4.67 30.60
N ILE A 458 -4.24 4.89 30.56
CA ILE A 458 -3.57 6.14 30.17
C ILE A 458 -3.49 6.28 28.64
N SER A 459 -3.82 5.23 27.88
CA SER A 459 -3.75 5.25 26.41
C SER A 459 -4.69 6.28 25.76
N LEU A 460 -5.73 6.76 26.45
CA LEU A 460 -6.59 7.83 25.93
C LEU A 460 -5.83 9.15 25.89
N ILE A 461 -5.78 9.83 24.75
CA ILE A 461 -5.22 11.19 24.63
C ILE A 461 -6.34 12.22 24.79
N PHE A 462 -7.37 12.14 23.95
CA PHE A 462 -8.55 12.99 24.07
C PHE A 462 -9.79 12.36 23.42
N ILE A 463 -10.96 12.86 23.83
CA ILE A 463 -12.26 12.61 23.23
C ILE A 463 -12.85 13.96 22.82
N LEU A 464 -13.23 14.08 21.56
CA LEU A 464 -13.99 15.20 21.02
C LEU A 464 -15.42 14.74 20.75
N LEU A 465 -16.39 15.38 21.40
CA LEU A 465 -17.82 15.14 21.21
C LEU A 465 -18.54 16.47 20.98
N PRO A 466 -19.73 16.49 20.37
CA PRO A 466 -20.58 17.67 20.33
C PRO A 466 -20.63 18.36 21.70
N ASN A 467 -20.28 19.65 21.72
CA ASN A 467 -20.26 20.51 22.91
C ASN A 467 -19.15 20.26 23.95
N SER A 468 -18.27 19.27 23.77
CA SER A 468 -17.22 18.95 24.76
C SER A 468 -15.93 18.38 24.17
N LEU A 469 -14.81 18.77 24.77
CA LEU A 469 -13.49 18.19 24.54
C LEU A 469 -12.95 17.69 25.89
N LEU A 470 -12.70 16.38 25.98
CA LEU A 470 -12.13 15.74 27.16
C LEU A 470 -10.68 15.41 26.86
N ILE A 471 -9.74 15.99 27.60
CA ILE A 471 -8.30 15.76 27.44
C ILE A 471 -7.80 14.96 28.64
N ASN A 472 -7.12 13.85 28.38
CA ASN A 472 -6.44 13.12 29.43
C ASN A 472 -5.10 13.79 29.75
N ARG A 473 -4.93 14.22 31.00
CA ARG A 473 -3.65 14.66 31.55
C ARG A 473 -3.28 13.73 32.70
N ASP A 474 -2.34 12.83 32.45
CA ASP A 474 -1.77 11.92 33.44
C ASP A 474 -2.81 11.08 34.20
N GLY A 475 -3.91 10.69 33.53
CA GLY A 475 -5.00 9.89 34.08
C GLY A 475 -6.20 10.70 34.56
N GLU A 476 -6.11 12.02 34.61
CA GLU A 476 -7.23 12.92 34.91
C GLU A 476 -7.84 13.49 33.63
N LEU A 477 -9.18 13.46 33.53
CA LEU A 477 -9.90 14.01 32.40
C LEU A 477 -10.29 15.46 32.65
N ILE A 478 -9.71 16.35 31.87
CA ILE A 478 -10.08 17.76 31.85
C ILE A 478 -11.17 17.95 30.81
N VAL A 479 -12.32 18.47 31.23
CA VAL A 479 -13.46 18.76 30.36
C VAL A 479 -13.42 20.24 29.96
N ILE A 480 -13.45 20.50 28.66
CA ILE A 480 -13.53 21.83 28.07
C ILE A 480 -14.85 21.91 27.29
N ASN A 481 -15.70 22.87 27.64
CA ASN A 481 -16.92 23.15 26.88
C ASN A 481 -16.56 23.93 25.62
N ILE A 482 -16.81 23.34 24.46
CA ILE A 482 -16.52 23.95 23.15
C ILE A 482 -17.68 23.67 22.23
N SER A 483 -17.98 24.52 21.25
CA SER A 483 -18.93 24.18 20.18
C SER A 483 -18.19 24.14 18.85
N PHE A 484 -18.50 23.18 17.99
CA PHE A 484 -17.91 23.04 16.65
C PHE A 484 -18.92 22.43 15.67
N ASN A 485 -18.69 22.67 14.38
CA ASN A 485 -19.45 22.06 13.29
C ASN A 485 -18.87 20.69 12.92
N ASN A 486 -19.67 19.84 12.28
CA ASN A 486 -19.18 18.60 11.70
C ASN A 486 -17.99 18.86 10.75
N PHE A 487 -16.99 17.98 10.78
CA PHE A 487 -15.73 18.13 10.04
C PHE A 487 -15.53 16.98 9.06
N SER A 488 -14.58 17.14 8.12
CA SER A 488 -14.33 16.13 7.09
C SER A 488 -13.48 14.97 7.62
N TYR A 489 -13.69 13.77 7.06
CA TYR A 489 -12.84 12.62 7.39
C TYR A 489 -11.39 12.83 7.01
N PHE A 490 -10.51 12.22 7.80
CA PHE A 490 -9.09 12.13 7.51
C PHE A 490 -8.83 11.28 6.26
N LYS A 491 -8.22 11.89 5.23
CA LYS A 491 -7.93 11.24 3.94
C LYS A 491 -6.45 10.98 3.68
N ASN A 492 -5.56 11.56 4.48
CA ASN A 492 -4.14 11.66 4.12
C ASN A 492 -3.34 10.34 4.16
N ASN A 493 -3.88 9.24 4.67
CA ASN A 493 -3.15 7.96 4.70
C ASN A 493 -3.07 7.29 3.32
N LEU A 494 -4.11 7.39 2.49
CA LEU A 494 -4.20 6.78 1.16
C LEU A 494 -4.29 7.86 0.08
N LYS A 495 -3.67 7.65 -1.08
CA LYS A 495 -3.59 8.61 -2.18
C LYS A 495 -4.50 8.23 -3.32
N GLY A 496 -5.05 9.23 -4.00
CA GLY A 496 -5.93 9.09 -5.16
C GLY A 496 -6.03 10.40 -5.93
N ASP A 497 -7.07 10.53 -6.74
CA ASP A 497 -7.32 11.71 -7.58
C ASP A 497 -7.39 13.01 -6.78
N TRP A 498 -7.96 12.97 -5.57
CA TRP A 498 -8.11 14.13 -4.68
C TRP A 498 -6.78 14.82 -4.32
N CYS A 499 -5.66 14.09 -4.37
CA CYS A 499 -4.32 14.63 -4.14
C CYS A 499 -3.42 14.57 -5.39
N GLY A 500 -4.02 14.33 -6.58
CA GLY A 500 -3.30 14.16 -7.84
C GLY A 500 -2.32 12.99 -7.83
N TRP A 501 -2.56 12.00 -6.96
CA TRP A 501 -1.67 10.84 -6.70
C TRP A 501 -0.27 11.21 -6.19
N ARG A 502 -0.13 12.35 -5.51
CA ARG A 502 1.14 12.81 -4.94
C ARG A 502 1.25 12.46 -3.46
N THR A 503 2.46 12.24 -2.98
CA THR A 503 2.73 12.12 -1.53
C THR A 503 3.24 13.44 -0.99
N LYS A 504 2.42 14.14 -0.20
CA LYS A 504 2.84 15.33 0.55
C LYS A 504 3.89 15.00 1.63
#